data_AF-A0A2P6NYL6-F1
#
_entry.id   AF-A0A2P6NYL6-F1
#
_cell.length_a   1.000
_cell.length_b   1.000
_cell.length_c   1.000
_cell.angle_alpha   90.00
_cell.angle_beta   90.00
_cell.angle_gamma   90.00
#
_symmetry.space_group_name_H-M   'P 1'
#
loop_
_entity.id
_entity.type
_entity.pdbx_description
1 polymer ?
#
loop_
_entity_poly.entity_id
_entity_poly.type
_entity_poly.pdbx_seq_one_letter_code
_entity_poly.pdbx_strand_id
1 'polypeptide(L)'
;MNMNDTKQKRVYVDMVGDLWHYGHVNFCRQAKELGDYLIVGITKDEDVKAYKRPPILHGEERVASAKGCRYVDEVLYDDVPLAITKEFIEKHRIDLVAHGNDFDKEKMERYYRVPMDMDILRILPYTGGISTTELLTRIRDALSSALPDDSLIFVGLTQAPQRRTTEQHAHTHTLNEYKWGPPQDIVSSVTVGQ
;
A
#
# COMPACT_ATOMS: atom_id res chain seq x y z
N MET A 1 3.85 -46.29 12.10
CA MET A 1 4.95 -45.35 12.39
C MET A 1 4.65 -44.09 11.60
N ASN A 2 4.41 -42.98 12.29
CA ASN A 2 3.85 -41.75 11.72
C ASN A 2 4.82 -41.11 10.73
N MET A 3 4.35 -40.88 9.51
CA MET A 3 4.99 -39.99 8.56
C MET A 3 4.74 -38.55 9.04
N ASN A 4 5.80 -37.77 9.18
CA ASN A 4 5.80 -36.38 9.61
C ASN A 4 4.69 -35.57 8.93
N ASP A 5 3.65 -35.22 9.70
CA ASP A 5 2.71 -34.16 9.34
C ASP A 5 3.37 -32.83 9.77
N THR A 6 4.34 -32.36 8.99
CA THR A 6 4.98 -31.06 9.25
C THR A 6 3.94 -29.97 9.03
N LYS A 7 3.37 -29.47 10.13
CA LYS A 7 2.45 -28.32 10.13
C LYS A 7 3.10 -27.18 9.35
N GLN A 8 2.43 -26.72 8.29
CA GLN A 8 2.82 -25.56 7.49
C GLN A 8 2.98 -24.33 8.40
N LYS A 9 4.16 -23.68 8.38
CA LYS A 9 4.44 -22.50 9.20
C LYS A 9 3.87 -21.24 8.55
N ARG A 10 2.91 -20.59 9.21
CA ARG A 10 2.17 -19.42 8.71
C ARG A 10 2.78 -18.13 9.24
N VAL A 11 3.18 -17.24 8.33
CA VAL A 11 3.72 -15.92 8.60
C VAL A 11 2.67 -14.87 8.27
N TYR A 12 2.46 -13.91 9.15
CA TYR A 12 1.60 -12.76 8.91
C TYR A 12 2.43 -11.49 8.80
N VAL A 13 2.08 -10.65 7.84
CA VAL A 13 2.54 -9.27 7.76
C VAL A 13 1.34 -8.37 7.49
N ASP A 14 1.36 -7.16 7.99
CA ASP A 14 0.42 -6.12 7.61
C ASP A 14 1.13 -4.95 6.94
N MET A 15 0.43 -4.34 5.99
CA MET A 15 0.92 -3.16 5.30
C MET A 15 -0.25 -2.38 4.71
N VAL A 16 0.03 -1.13 4.36
CA VAL A 16 -0.93 -0.37 3.55
C VAL A 16 -0.90 -0.83 2.10
N GLY A 17 0.26 -1.15 1.53
CA GLY A 17 0.34 -1.67 0.15
C GLY A 17 -0.08 -0.66 -0.92
N ASP A 18 0.07 0.64 -0.66
CA ASP A 18 -0.27 1.71 -1.61
C ASP A 18 0.82 1.89 -2.69
N LEU A 19 0.41 2.11 -3.93
CA LEU A 19 1.26 2.11 -5.14
C LEU A 19 2.26 0.94 -5.13
N TRP A 20 1.74 -0.28 -5.25
CA TRP A 20 2.51 -1.50 -5.04
C TRP A 20 3.78 -1.57 -5.90
N HIS A 21 4.94 -1.64 -5.25
CA HIS A 21 6.26 -1.52 -5.90
C HIS A 21 7.22 -2.62 -5.44
N TYR A 22 8.41 -2.69 -6.06
CA TYR A 22 9.38 -3.76 -5.80
C TYR A 22 9.83 -3.87 -4.33
N GLY A 23 9.80 -2.75 -3.57
CA GLY A 23 9.99 -2.78 -2.12
C GLY A 23 8.99 -3.67 -1.36
N HIS A 24 7.69 -3.60 -1.69
CA HIS A 24 6.67 -4.47 -1.09
C HIS A 24 6.89 -5.93 -1.50
N VAL A 25 7.23 -6.17 -2.77
CA VAL A 25 7.54 -7.51 -3.29
C VAL A 25 8.73 -8.13 -2.54
N ASN A 26 9.80 -7.37 -2.34
CA ASN A 26 10.98 -7.85 -1.62
C ASN A 26 10.71 -8.04 -0.11
N PHE A 27 9.86 -7.21 0.50
CA PHE A 27 9.41 -7.43 1.88
C PHE A 27 8.60 -8.73 1.99
N CYS A 28 7.66 -8.98 1.08
CA CYS A 28 6.91 -10.24 1.02
C CYS A 28 7.83 -11.44 0.80
N ARG A 29 8.86 -11.33 -0.06
CA ARG A 29 9.87 -12.38 -0.24
C ARG A 29 10.57 -12.73 1.07
N GLN A 30 11.08 -11.72 1.79
CA GLN A 30 11.77 -11.91 3.07
C GLN A 30 10.85 -12.50 4.15
N ALA A 31 9.59 -12.04 4.21
CA ALA A 31 8.61 -12.59 5.14
C ALA A 31 8.28 -14.05 4.82
N LYS A 32 8.10 -14.38 3.53
CA LYS A 32 7.86 -15.75 3.06
C LYS A 32 9.03 -16.68 3.42
N GLU A 33 10.28 -16.20 3.41
CA GLU A 33 11.45 -17.00 3.82
C GLU A 33 11.45 -17.43 5.30
N LEU A 34 10.61 -16.81 6.14
CA LEU A 34 10.47 -17.17 7.55
C LEU A 34 9.55 -18.39 7.79
N GLY A 35 8.82 -18.83 6.77
CA GLY A 35 7.87 -19.94 6.87
C GLY A 35 7.44 -20.49 5.52
N ASP A 36 6.28 -21.12 5.47
CA ASP A 36 5.80 -21.86 4.31
C ASP A 36 4.58 -21.20 3.66
N TYR A 37 3.91 -20.30 4.38
CA TYR A 37 2.68 -19.63 3.96
C TYR A 37 2.64 -18.19 4.47
N LEU A 38 2.47 -17.23 3.59
CA LEU A 38 2.44 -15.81 3.87
C LEU A 38 1.03 -15.25 3.72
N ILE A 39 0.53 -14.71 4.84
CA ILE A 39 -0.70 -13.95 4.94
C ILE A 39 -0.33 -12.47 4.94
N VAL A 40 -0.93 -11.70 4.04
CA VAL A 40 -0.78 -10.23 4.00
C VAL A 40 -2.09 -9.56 4.43
N GLY A 41 -2.06 -8.83 5.54
CA GLY A 41 -3.12 -7.92 5.94
C GLY A 41 -2.98 -6.57 5.24
N ILE A 42 -4.02 -6.14 4.53
CA ILE A 42 -4.09 -4.82 3.92
C ILE A 42 -4.86 -3.89 4.86
N THR A 43 -4.17 -2.88 5.40
CA THR A 43 -4.78 -1.94 6.36
C THR A 43 -5.91 -1.13 5.70
N LYS A 44 -7.00 -0.90 6.42
CA LYS A 44 -8.16 -0.12 5.96
C LYS A 44 -7.85 1.38 5.87
N ASP A 45 -8.47 2.06 4.92
CA ASP A 45 -8.23 3.50 4.67
C ASP A 45 -8.48 4.36 5.91
N GLU A 46 -9.48 4.00 6.70
CA GLU A 46 -9.86 4.68 7.96
C GLU A 46 -8.76 4.59 9.02
N ASP A 47 -8.18 3.41 9.16
CA ASP A 47 -7.08 3.14 10.11
C ASP A 47 -5.80 3.86 9.68
N VAL A 48 -5.51 3.90 8.38
CA VAL A 48 -4.31 4.55 7.83
C VAL A 48 -4.30 6.05 8.13
N LYS A 49 -5.46 6.70 8.02
CA LYS A 49 -5.62 8.15 8.28
C LYS A 49 -5.23 8.56 9.70
N ALA A 50 -5.27 7.63 10.66
CA ALA A 50 -4.93 7.91 12.05
C ALA A 50 -3.44 8.15 12.28
N TYR A 51 -2.55 7.65 11.40
CA TYR A 51 -1.11 7.71 11.63
C TYR A 51 -0.27 8.10 10.39
N LYS A 52 -0.87 8.19 9.19
CA LYS A 52 -0.22 8.75 7.99
C LYS A 52 -1.24 9.25 6.97
N ARG A 53 -0.75 9.79 5.84
CA ARG A 53 -1.60 10.26 4.75
C ARG A 53 -2.53 9.13 4.24
N PRO A 54 -3.72 9.47 3.72
CA PRO A 54 -4.55 8.50 3.01
C PRO A 54 -3.79 7.83 1.85
N PRO A 55 -4.07 6.54 1.56
CA PRO A 55 -3.58 5.89 0.34
C PRO A 55 -4.08 6.61 -0.93
N ILE A 56 -3.32 6.48 -2.02
CA ILE A 56 -3.78 6.91 -3.35
C ILE A 56 -4.74 5.87 -3.94
N LEU A 57 -4.39 4.58 -3.82
CA LEU A 57 -5.21 3.47 -4.26
C LEU A 57 -6.27 3.10 -3.22
N HIS A 58 -7.48 2.81 -3.67
CA HIS A 58 -8.55 2.29 -2.84
C HIS A 58 -8.21 0.89 -2.30
N GLY A 59 -8.86 0.49 -1.20
CA GLY A 59 -8.61 -0.79 -0.55
C GLY A 59 -8.65 -1.99 -1.49
N GLU A 60 -9.63 -2.08 -2.37
CA GLU A 60 -9.77 -3.17 -3.33
C GLU A 60 -8.61 -3.24 -4.33
N GLU A 61 -8.11 -2.09 -4.79
CA GLU A 61 -6.96 -2.00 -5.70
C GLU A 61 -5.67 -2.44 -5.01
N ARG A 62 -5.51 -2.09 -3.73
CA ARG A 62 -4.37 -2.52 -2.90
C ARG A 62 -4.42 -4.03 -2.63
N VAL A 63 -5.61 -4.57 -2.34
CA VAL A 63 -5.84 -6.01 -2.21
C VAL A 63 -5.51 -6.75 -3.51
N ALA A 64 -6.00 -6.26 -4.65
CA ALA A 64 -5.70 -6.85 -5.95
C ALA A 64 -4.20 -6.84 -6.26
N SER A 65 -3.52 -5.73 -5.95
CA SER A 65 -2.06 -5.61 -6.10
C SER A 65 -1.30 -6.62 -5.25
N ALA A 66 -1.72 -6.81 -3.99
CA ALA A 66 -1.12 -7.79 -3.08
C ALA A 66 -1.33 -9.23 -3.56
N LYS A 67 -2.55 -9.57 -4.03
CA LYS A 67 -2.87 -10.89 -4.60
C LYS A 67 -2.02 -11.23 -5.83
N GLY A 68 -1.60 -10.23 -6.60
CA GLY A 68 -0.69 -10.42 -7.74
C GLY A 68 0.77 -10.71 -7.36
N CYS A 69 1.13 -10.59 -6.08
CA CYS A 69 2.50 -10.83 -5.63
C CYS A 69 2.77 -12.34 -5.49
N ARG A 70 3.76 -12.85 -6.23
CA ARG A 70 4.14 -14.29 -6.25
C ARG A 70 4.47 -14.94 -4.89
N TYR A 71 4.74 -14.14 -3.87
CA TYR A 71 5.14 -14.62 -2.54
C TYR A 71 3.97 -14.69 -1.56
N VAL A 72 2.82 -14.10 -1.92
CA VAL A 72 1.65 -13.96 -1.07
C VAL A 72 0.70 -15.12 -1.36
N ASP A 73 0.30 -15.86 -0.32
CA ASP A 73 -0.64 -16.97 -0.45
C ASP A 73 -2.07 -16.54 -0.07
N GLU A 74 -2.21 -15.60 0.87
CA GLU A 74 -3.49 -15.13 1.38
C GLU A 74 -3.46 -13.62 1.62
N VAL A 75 -4.55 -12.95 1.29
CA VAL A 75 -4.72 -11.52 1.56
C VAL A 75 -5.96 -11.32 2.41
N LEU A 76 -5.79 -10.64 3.55
CA LEU A 76 -6.86 -10.24 4.46
C LEU A 76 -7.12 -8.74 4.32
N TYR A 77 -8.38 -8.34 4.48
CA TYR A 77 -8.79 -6.92 4.40
C TYR A 77 -9.86 -6.58 5.44
N ASP A 78 -10.95 -7.35 5.49
CA ASP A 78 -12.11 -7.01 6.33
C ASP A 78 -11.85 -7.16 7.83
N ASP A 79 -11.01 -8.12 8.23
CA ASP A 79 -10.73 -8.47 9.62
C ASP A 79 -9.30 -8.14 10.06
N VAL A 80 -8.59 -7.32 9.28
CA VAL A 80 -7.26 -6.81 9.64
C VAL A 80 -7.40 -5.84 10.82
N PRO A 81 -6.85 -6.15 12.00
CA PRO A 81 -6.96 -5.26 13.14
C PRO A 81 -5.88 -4.18 13.09
N LEU A 82 -6.17 -3.01 13.64
CA LEU A 82 -5.17 -1.94 13.79
C LEU A 82 -4.05 -2.36 14.76
N ALA A 83 -4.37 -3.12 15.81
CA ALA A 83 -3.40 -3.72 16.73
C ALA A 83 -3.61 -5.23 16.77
N ILE A 84 -2.55 -6.01 16.61
CA ILE A 84 -2.64 -7.46 16.51
C ILE A 84 -3.06 -8.03 17.87
N THR A 85 -4.15 -8.81 17.88
CA THR A 85 -4.67 -9.45 19.09
C THR A 85 -4.37 -10.95 19.10
N LYS A 86 -4.51 -11.57 20.27
CA LYS A 86 -4.32 -13.02 20.43
C LYS A 86 -5.39 -13.79 19.67
N GLU A 87 -6.63 -13.31 19.69
CA GLU A 87 -7.76 -13.90 18.98
C GLU A 87 -7.53 -13.89 17.47
N PHE A 88 -6.96 -12.82 16.93
CA PHE A 88 -6.57 -12.74 15.52
C PHE A 88 -5.48 -13.77 15.18
N ILE A 89 -4.44 -13.86 16.01
CA ILE A 89 -3.35 -14.84 15.85
C ILE A 89 -3.91 -16.28 15.85
N GLU A 90 -4.78 -16.61 16.81
CA GLU A 90 -5.39 -17.94 16.92
C GLU A 90 -6.33 -18.24 15.75
N LYS A 91 -7.20 -17.28 15.37
CA LYS A 91 -8.15 -17.42 14.27
C LYS A 91 -7.47 -17.74 12.94
N HIS A 92 -6.39 -17.04 12.62
CA HIS A 92 -5.65 -17.21 11.36
C HIS A 92 -4.48 -18.22 11.47
N ARG A 93 -4.31 -18.84 12.64
CA ARG A 93 -3.25 -19.81 12.95
C ARG A 93 -1.85 -19.26 12.65
N ILE A 94 -1.59 -18.02 13.04
CA ILE A 94 -0.34 -17.32 12.75
C ILE A 94 0.77 -17.86 13.68
N ASP A 95 1.86 -18.35 13.10
CA ASP A 95 3.02 -18.85 13.86
C ASP A 95 4.11 -17.77 14.01
N LEU A 96 4.22 -16.82 13.07
CA LEU A 96 5.11 -15.66 13.13
C LEU A 96 4.43 -14.40 12.60
N VAL A 97 4.78 -13.26 13.19
CA VAL A 97 4.45 -11.94 12.66
C VAL A 97 5.74 -11.29 12.20
N ALA A 98 5.76 -10.70 11.00
CA ALA A 98 6.88 -9.91 10.54
C ALA A 98 6.46 -8.47 10.23
N HIS A 99 7.34 -7.52 10.57
CA HIS A 99 7.13 -6.10 10.30
C HIS A 99 8.44 -5.45 9.81
N GLY A 100 8.32 -4.32 9.12
CA GLY A 100 9.46 -3.49 8.78
C GLY A 100 10.10 -2.83 10.01
N ASN A 101 11.28 -2.25 9.84
CA ASN A 101 11.97 -1.50 10.90
C ASN A 101 11.65 0.01 10.93
N ASP A 102 10.50 0.42 10.40
CA ASP A 102 10.06 1.83 10.27
C ASP A 102 9.27 2.35 11.46
N PHE A 103 8.79 1.47 12.35
CA PHE A 103 8.08 1.87 13.55
C PHE A 103 9.04 2.16 14.70
N ASP A 104 8.79 3.28 15.38
CA ASP A 104 9.42 3.58 16.66
C ASP A 104 8.90 2.64 17.77
N LYS A 105 9.54 2.70 18.94
CA LYS A 105 9.19 1.85 20.09
C LYS A 105 7.74 2.01 20.52
N GLU A 106 7.18 3.23 20.48
CA GLU A 106 5.80 3.50 20.93
C GLU A 106 4.77 2.90 19.97
N LYS A 107 5.02 2.96 18.66
CA LYS A 107 4.17 2.31 17.66
C LYS A 107 4.27 0.80 17.73
N MET A 108 5.49 0.26 17.86
CA MET A 108 5.68 -1.18 18.07
C MET A 108 4.88 -1.65 19.27
N GLU A 109 5.03 -0.96 20.39
CA GLU A 109 4.29 -1.19 21.62
C GLU A 109 2.77 -1.16 21.41
N ARG A 110 2.27 -0.13 20.74
CA ARG A 110 0.83 0.07 20.55
C ARG A 110 0.18 -0.99 19.66
N TYR A 111 0.86 -1.43 18.59
CA TYR A 111 0.25 -2.25 17.54
C TYR A 111 0.70 -3.72 17.56
N TYR A 112 1.87 -4.01 18.13
CA TYR A 112 2.51 -5.33 18.10
C TYR A 112 2.87 -5.87 19.50
N ARG A 113 2.33 -5.31 20.59
CA ARG A 113 2.57 -5.81 21.96
C ARG A 113 2.34 -7.33 22.08
N VAL A 114 1.20 -7.84 21.58
CA VAL A 114 0.87 -9.26 21.71
C VAL A 114 1.90 -10.17 20.98
N PRO A 115 2.23 -9.93 19.69
CA PRO A 115 3.31 -10.67 19.03
C PRO A 115 4.67 -10.60 19.74
N MET A 116 5.00 -9.46 20.36
CA MET A 116 6.23 -9.30 21.14
C MET A 116 6.22 -10.14 22.41
N ASP A 117 5.14 -10.07 23.19
CA ASP A 117 4.99 -10.84 24.43
C ASP A 117 4.99 -12.36 24.18
N MET A 118 4.54 -12.78 22.99
CA MET A 118 4.56 -14.17 22.52
C MET A 118 5.88 -14.61 21.88
N ASP A 119 6.86 -13.72 21.72
CA ASP A 119 8.16 -13.95 21.03
C ASP A 119 8.02 -14.42 19.55
N ILE A 120 6.93 -14.05 18.89
CA ILE A 120 6.66 -14.42 17.49
C ILE A 120 6.90 -13.28 16.50
N LEU A 121 7.27 -12.09 16.97
CA LEU A 121 7.58 -10.94 16.12
C LEU A 121 8.99 -11.04 15.51
N ARG A 122 9.12 -10.75 14.20
CA ARG A 122 10.40 -10.63 13.48
C ARG A 122 10.47 -9.29 12.76
N ILE A 123 11.61 -8.61 12.88
CA ILE A 123 11.84 -7.33 12.20
C ILE A 123 12.67 -7.58 10.94
N LEU A 124 12.18 -7.08 9.81
CA LEU A 124 12.83 -7.21 8.50
C LEU A 124 13.34 -5.86 8.00
N PRO A 125 14.48 -5.84 7.28
CA PRO A 125 15.02 -4.61 6.73
C PRO A 125 14.20 -4.10 5.54
N TYR A 126 14.08 -2.78 5.43
CA TYR A 126 13.49 -2.13 4.27
C TYR A 126 14.37 -2.26 3.03
N THR A 127 13.72 -2.18 1.87
CA THR A 127 14.40 -2.07 0.59
C THR A 127 14.77 -0.62 0.33
N GLY A 128 16.07 -0.30 0.32
CA GLY A 128 16.55 1.05 0.07
C GLY A 128 16.20 1.57 -1.34
N GLY A 129 16.03 2.89 -1.46
CA GLY A 129 15.81 3.58 -2.74
C GLY A 129 14.39 3.53 -3.30
N ILE A 130 13.43 2.95 -2.57
CA ILE A 130 12.02 2.91 -2.96
C ILE A 130 11.08 3.02 -1.76
N SER A 131 10.03 3.82 -1.92
CA SER A 131 8.86 3.88 -1.05
C SER A 131 7.72 4.54 -1.81
N THR A 132 6.48 4.44 -1.31
CA THR A 132 5.36 5.19 -1.88
C THR A 132 5.62 6.70 -1.85
N THR A 133 6.26 7.22 -0.79
CA THR A 133 6.64 8.63 -0.69
C THR A 133 7.65 9.03 -1.76
N GLU A 134 8.63 8.17 -2.01
CA GLU A 134 9.64 8.37 -3.05
C GLU A 134 9.01 8.37 -4.45
N LEU A 135 8.10 7.44 -4.73
CA LEU A 135 7.36 7.43 -6.01
C LEU A 135 6.54 8.71 -6.20
N LEU A 136 5.83 9.16 -5.16
CA LEU A 136 5.06 10.40 -5.21
C LEU A 136 5.94 11.62 -5.43
N THR A 137 7.15 11.66 -4.85
CA THR A 137 8.13 12.72 -5.13
C THR A 137 8.58 12.69 -6.58
N ARG A 138 8.95 11.53 -7.13
CA ARG A 138 9.32 11.41 -8.55
C ARG A 138 8.21 11.85 -9.49
N ILE A 139 6.96 11.48 -9.20
CA ILE A 139 5.79 11.91 -9.98
C ILE A 139 5.64 13.43 -9.91
N ARG A 140 5.72 14.02 -8.71
CA ARG A 140 5.64 15.47 -8.52
C ARG A 140 6.72 16.19 -9.32
N ASP A 141 7.97 15.74 -9.22
CA ASP A 141 9.11 16.37 -9.88
C ASP A 141 9.03 16.25 -11.42
N ALA A 142 8.55 15.11 -11.92
CA ALA A 142 8.28 14.91 -13.34
C ALA A 142 7.17 15.84 -13.85
N LEU A 143 6.11 16.04 -13.07
CA LEU A 143 5.04 16.97 -13.43
C LEU A 143 5.52 18.43 -13.38
N SER A 144 6.26 18.82 -12.34
CA SER A 144 6.80 20.19 -12.21
C SER A 144 7.80 20.56 -13.32
N SER A 145 8.48 19.59 -13.93
CA SER A 145 9.38 19.83 -15.07
C SER A 145 8.69 19.78 -16.44
N ALA A 146 7.57 19.07 -16.55
CA ALA A 146 6.84 18.88 -17.81
C ALA A 146 5.70 19.89 -18.02
N LEU A 147 5.24 20.55 -16.96
CA LEU A 147 4.05 21.39 -16.97
C LEU A 147 4.38 22.85 -16.63
N PRO A 148 3.90 23.85 -17.39
CA PRO A 148 3.99 25.26 -16.96
C PRO A 148 3.20 25.48 -15.67
N ASP A 149 3.70 26.36 -14.80
CA ASP A 149 3.25 26.60 -13.40
C ASP A 149 1.72 26.63 -13.22
N ASP A 150 0.98 27.15 -14.20
CA ASP A 150 -0.48 27.31 -14.18
C ASP A 150 -1.27 25.97 -14.23
N SER A 151 -0.62 24.86 -14.60
CA SER A 151 -1.28 23.54 -14.73
C SER A 151 -1.15 22.64 -13.49
N LEU A 152 -0.33 23.01 -12.50
CA LEU A 152 -0.31 22.38 -11.17
C LEU A 152 -1.61 22.63 -10.38
N ILE A 153 -2.35 23.68 -10.74
CA ILE A 153 -3.66 24.03 -10.18
C ILE A 153 -4.71 22.96 -10.54
N PHE A 154 -4.58 22.31 -11.71
CA PHE A 154 -5.54 21.31 -12.20
C PHE A 154 -5.41 19.94 -11.51
N VAL A 155 -4.24 19.64 -10.91
CA VAL A 155 -3.96 18.37 -10.22
C VAL A 155 -4.15 18.50 -8.69
N GLY A 156 -4.59 19.66 -8.19
CA GLY A 156 -4.89 19.88 -6.78
C GLY A 156 -3.67 19.87 -5.84
N LEU A 157 -2.45 19.98 -6.39
CA LEU A 157 -1.20 19.87 -5.63
C LEU A 157 -0.69 21.22 -5.07
N THR A 158 -1.28 22.34 -5.49
CA THR A 158 -1.06 23.66 -4.89
C THR A 158 -2.39 24.40 -4.76
N GLN A 159 -2.59 25.15 -3.66
CA GLN A 159 -3.65 26.15 -3.65
C GLN A 159 -3.24 27.27 -4.60
N ALA A 160 -4.15 27.67 -5.50
CA ALA A 160 -3.93 28.81 -6.38
C ALA A 160 -3.48 30.02 -5.54
N PRO A 161 -2.45 30.77 -5.97
CA PRO A 161 -2.09 32.00 -5.28
C PRO A 161 -3.32 32.90 -5.27
N GLN A 162 -3.73 33.38 -4.09
CA GLN A 162 -4.78 34.38 -4.00
C GLN A 162 -4.31 35.61 -4.76
N ARG A 163 -4.79 35.76 -5.99
CA ARG A 163 -4.61 37.00 -6.76
C ARG A 163 -5.21 38.11 -5.92
N ARG A 164 -4.37 39.06 -5.48
CA ARG A 164 -4.87 40.35 -4.97
C ARG A 164 -5.73 40.93 -6.08
N THR A 165 -7.03 41.00 -5.83
CA THR A 165 -7.99 41.58 -6.75
C THR A 165 -7.75 43.07 -6.83
N THR A 166 -7.28 43.55 -7.98
CA THR A 166 -7.68 44.88 -8.46
C THR A 166 -8.40 44.67 -9.79
N GLU A 167 -9.69 44.98 -9.71
CA GLU A 167 -10.59 45.43 -10.76
C GLU A 167 -11.23 44.41 -11.72
N GLN A 168 -12.56 44.56 -11.75
CA GLN A 168 -13.55 43.93 -12.60
C GLN A 168 -13.20 44.12 -14.06
N HIS A 169 -13.50 43.12 -14.91
CA HIS A 169 -14.32 43.28 -16.12
C HIS A 169 -14.77 41.88 -16.56
N ALA A 170 -16.09 41.74 -16.72
CA ALA A 170 -16.74 40.50 -17.10
C ALA A 170 -16.59 40.26 -18.62
N HIS A 171 -16.11 39.07 -18.99
CA HIS A 171 -16.43 38.47 -20.28
C HIS A 171 -16.74 36.99 -20.08
N THR A 172 -17.98 36.65 -20.41
CA THR A 172 -18.55 35.31 -20.47
C THR A 172 -17.95 34.56 -21.67
N HIS A 173 -17.27 33.45 -21.40
CA HIS A 173 -17.04 32.42 -22.42
C HIS A 173 -17.47 31.05 -21.91
N THR A 174 -18.18 30.37 -22.80
CA THR A 174 -18.95 29.15 -22.65
C THR A 174 -18.09 27.93 -22.33
N LEU A 175 -18.52 27.15 -21.33
CA LEU A 175 -17.97 25.83 -21.03
C LEU A 175 -18.37 24.84 -22.14
N ASN A 176 -17.39 24.28 -22.86
CA ASN A 176 -17.61 23.10 -23.68
C ASN A 176 -17.64 21.86 -22.77
N GLU A 177 -18.80 21.18 -22.74
CA GLU A 177 -18.96 19.86 -22.15
C GLU A 177 -18.16 18.82 -22.96
N TYR A 178 -17.15 18.20 -22.35
CA TYR A 178 -16.57 16.97 -22.86
C TYR A 178 -17.16 15.77 -22.11
N LYS A 179 -17.99 14.99 -22.83
CA LYS A 179 -18.54 13.72 -22.34
C LYS A 179 -17.48 12.62 -22.43
N TRP A 180 -17.12 12.03 -21.30
CA TRP A 180 -16.37 10.78 -21.26
C TRP A 180 -17.27 9.61 -21.71
N GLY A 181 -16.85 8.89 -22.75
CA GLY A 181 -17.42 7.57 -23.08
C GLY A 181 -16.82 6.47 -22.18
N PRO A 182 -17.48 5.32 -22.02
CA PRO A 182 -17.02 4.26 -21.11
C PRO A 182 -15.69 3.63 -21.59
N PRO A 183 -14.88 3.09 -20.66
CA PRO A 183 -13.56 2.52 -20.98
C PRO A 183 -13.68 1.33 -21.93
N GLN A 184 -12.85 1.28 -22.98
CA GLN A 184 -12.72 0.08 -23.81
C GLN A 184 -11.67 -0.85 -23.22
N ASP A 185 -12.04 -2.12 -23.06
CA ASP A 185 -11.17 -3.20 -22.63
C ASP A 185 -10.00 -3.40 -23.62
N ILE A 186 -8.78 -3.21 -23.15
CA ILE A 186 -7.58 -3.55 -23.92
C ILE A 186 -7.23 -5.01 -23.63
N VAL A 187 -7.66 -5.90 -24.53
CA VAL A 187 -7.07 -7.23 -24.70
C VAL A 187 -6.19 -7.18 -25.94
N SER A 188 -4.89 -7.44 -25.81
CA SER A 188 -4.10 -8.03 -26.91
C SER A 188 -2.76 -8.59 -26.42
N SER A 189 -2.70 -9.92 -26.47
CA SER A 189 -1.61 -10.76 -26.99
C SER A 189 -0.16 -10.27 -26.89
N VAL A 190 0.61 -10.90 -26.00
CA VAL A 190 2.06 -11.03 -26.16
C VAL A 190 2.33 -12.39 -26.81
N THR A 191 2.79 -12.38 -28.06
CA THR A 191 3.32 -13.54 -28.76
C THR A 191 4.78 -13.73 -28.32
N VAL A 192 5.12 -14.90 -27.78
CA VAL A 192 6.51 -15.28 -27.46
C VAL A 192 7.17 -15.82 -28.73
N GLY A 193 8.25 -15.17 -29.17
CA GLY A 193 9.09 -15.64 -30.27
C GLY A 193 10.00 -16.79 -29.85
N GLN A 194 10.22 -17.72 -30.78
CA GLN A 194 11.12 -18.87 -30.69
C GLN A 194 12.60 -18.47 -30.63
#